data_AF-A0A8J8G4Q3-F1
#
_entry.id   AF-A0A8J8G4Q3-F1
#
_cell.length_a   1.000
_cell.length_b   1.000
_cell.length_c   1.000
_cell.angle_alpha   90.00
_cell.angle_beta   90.00
_cell.angle_gamma   90.00
#
_symmetry.space_group_name_H-M   'P 1'
#
loop_
_entity.id
_entity.type
_entity.pdbx_description
1 polymer ?
#
loop_
_entity_poly.entity_id
_entity_poly.type
_entity_poly.pdbx_seq_one_letter_code
_entity_poly.pdbx_strand_id
1 'polypeptide(L)'
;MKKLLFLSLCTLFSLNLLAQKYDDKVSIDVQKIDAEEFYKIQNKGWVILDQENGMKDLANFSNKNYVLYLSLNCKTNSDTPPSFLVEYNGNYGDKEWGGLDFASSRSGDFQKISFFVDAKEVENPFVKMSDKKIESFKEILKKGKTLTIKFYNTEFNPNTGKDELKINRELSFELKNSQLVDVPTYCKEENNDAVETSVAE
;
A
#
# COMPACT_ATOMS: atom_id res chain seq x y z
N MET A 1 -45.07 -16.34 -17.81
CA MET A 1 -44.36 -16.18 -16.53
C MET A 1 -43.30 -17.26 -16.23
N LYS A 2 -42.92 -18.14 -17.17
CA LYS A 2 -41.84 -19.13 -16.96
C LYS A 2 -40.45 -18.69 -17.46
N LYS A 3 -40.38 -17.68 -18.34
CA LYS A 3 -39.11 -17.17 -18.91
C LYS A 3 -38.37 -16.17 -18.02
N LEU A 4 -39.04 -15.50 -17.09
CA LEU A 4 -38.39 -14.57 -16.15
C LEU A 4 -37.65 -15.27 -15.00
N LEU A 5 -38.06 -16.49 -14.64
CA LEU A 5 -37.42 -17.25 -13.55
C LEU A 5 -36.05 -17.81 -13.95
N PHE A 6 -35.82 -18.06 -15.24
CA PHE A 6 -34.54 -18.56 -15.74
C PHE A 6 -33.46 -17.47 -15.82
N LEU A 7 -33.84 -16.20 -16.02
CA LEU A 7 -32.89 -15.09 -16.10
C LEU A 7 -32.30 -14.71 -14.73
N SER A 8 -33.08 -14.90 -13.65
CA SER A 8 -32.66 -14.64 -12.27
C SER A 8 -31.69 -15.71 -11.73
N LEU A 9 -31.76 -16.95 -12.23
CA LEU A 9 -30.91 -18.03 -11.75
C LEU A 9 -29.48 -17.97 -12.34
N CYS A 10 -29.31 -17.41 -13.54
CA CYS A 10 -28.00 -17.24 -14.17
C CYS A 10 -27.18 -16.07 -13.59
N THR A 11 -27.83 -15.04 -13.03
CA THR A 11 -27.13 -13.92 -12.36
C THR A 11 -26.61 -14.30 -10.98
N LEU A 12 -27.23 -15.28 -10.29
CA LEU A 12 -26.77 -15.74 -8.97
C LEU A 12 -25.55 -16.66 -9.04
N PHE A 13 -25.39 -17.44 -10.11
CA PHE A 13 -24.20 -18.30 -10.28
C PHE A 13 -22.94 -17.52 -10.69
N SER A 14 -23.10 -16.42 -11.42
CA SER A 14 -21.96 -15.61 -11.89
C SER A 14 -21.34 -14.75 -10.79
N LEU A 15 -22.09 -14.40 -9.74
CA LEU A 15 -21.55 -13.67 -8.58
C LEU A 15 -20.70 -14.57 -7.66
N ASN A 16 -21.01 -15.86 -7.54
CA ASN A 16 -20.27 -16.78 -6.67
C ASN A 16 -18.91 -17.23 -7.26
N LEU A 17 -18.78 -17.24 -8.59
CA LEU A 17 -17.53 -17.59 -9.28
C LEU A 17 -16.43 -16.52 -9.16
N LEU A 18 -16.80 -15.25 -8.92
CA LEU A 18 -15.85 -14.17 -8.68
C LEU A 18 -15.23 -14.21 -7.27
N ALA A 19 -15.89 -14.87 -6.31
CA ALA A 19 -15.39 -14.99 -4.94
C ALA A 19 -14.42 -16.16 -4.72
N GLN A 20 -14.47 -17.20 -5.56
CA GLN A 20 -13.69 -18.44 -5.41
C GLN A 20 -12.48 -18.57 -6.34
N LYS A 21 -12.07 -17.50 -7.03
CA LYS A 21 -10.96 -17.56 -7.99
C LYS A 21 -9.87 -16.54 -7.67
N TYR A 22 -9.48 -16.47 -6.40
CA TYR A 22 -8.18 -15.92 -6.05
C TYR A 22 -7.17 -17.06 -6.29
N ASP A 23 -6.30 -16.88 -7.28
CA ASP A 23 -5.17 -17.78 -7.52
C ASP A 23 -4.37 -17.90 -6.21
N ASP A 24 -4.00 -19.11 -5.79
CA ASP A 24 -3.23 -19.36 -4.56
C ASP A 24 -1.90 -18.56 -4.51
N LYS A 25 -1.49 -17.98 -5.65
CA LYS A 25 -0.34 -17.07 -5.81
C LYS A 25 -0.58 -15.63 -5.36
N VAL A 26 -1.79 -15.31 -4.92
CA VAL A 26 -2.21 -13.94 -4.60
C VAL A 26 -2.29 -13.71 -3.09
N SER A 27 -2.14 -14.77 -2.29
CA SER A 27 -2.02 -14.73 -0.84
C SER A 27 -0.69 -15.34 -0.40
N ILE A 28 -0.05 -14.75 0.61
CA ILE A 28 1.20 -15.22 1.21
C ILE A 28 0.96 -15.42 2.70
N ASP A 29 1.16 -16.65 3.18
CA ASP A 29 1.13 -16.95 4.61
C ASP A 29 2.47 -16.55 5.23
N VAL A 30 2.51 -15.40 5.90
CA VAL A 30 3.75 -14.83 6.44
C VAL A 30 4.34 -15.68 7.57
N GLN A 31 3.56 -16.58 8.17
CA GLN A 31 4.03 -17.49 9.22
C GLN A 31 4.84 -18.68 8.67
N LYS A 32 4.82 -18.87 7.34
CA LYS A 32 5.49 -19.98 6.67
C LYS A 32 6.76 -19.58 5.93
N ILE A 33 7.12 -18.31 5.96
CA ILE A 33 8.31 -17.76 5.30
C ILE A 33 9.16 -17.03 6.33
N ASP A 34 10.48 -17.12 6.20
CA ASP A 34 11.38 -16.31 7.01
C ASP A 34 11.56 -14.90 6.42
N ALA A 35 12.24 -14.03 7.18
CA ALA A 35 12.47 -12.65 6.76
C ALA A 35 13.30 -12.56 5.47
N GLU A 36 14.28 -13.46 5.27
CA GLU A 36 15.13 -13.42 4.08
C GLU A 36 14.33 -13.82 2.84
N GLU A 37 13.45 -14.81 2.94
CA GLU A 37 12.51 -15.20 1.89
C GLU A 37 11.48 -14.11 1.61
N PHE A 38 10.94 -13.46 2.64
CA PHE A 38 9.97 -12.37 2.51
C PHE A 38 10.50 -11.23 1.63
N TYR A 39 11.72 -10.77 1.90
CA TYR A 39 12.31 -9.66 1.16
C TYR A 39 12.78 -10.03 -0.26
N LYS A 40 12.87 -11.33 -0.58
CA LYS A 40 13.10 -11.82 -1.95
C LYS A 40 11.84 -11.92 -2.79
N ILE A 41 10.66 -11.75 -2.19
CA ILE A 41 9.39 -11.79 -2.92
C ILE A 41 9.40 -10.66 -3.95
N GLN A 42 9.07 -11.01 -5.19
CA GLN A 42 8.89 -10.08 -6.29
C GLN A 42 7.60 -10.43 -7.00
N ASN A 43 6.74 -9.45 -7.20
CA ASN A 43 5.47 -9.63 -7.87
C ASN A 43 5.24 -8.51 -8.91
N LYS A 44 4.07 -8.50 -9.54
CA LYS A 44 3.71 -7.46 -10.52
C LYS A 44 2.47 -6.68 -10.10
N GLY A 45 2.15 -6.66 -8.81
CA GLY A 45 0.84 -6.17 -8.36
C GLY A 45 0.57 -6.36 -6.89
N TRP A 46 -0.71 -6.34 -6.55
CA TRP A 46 -1.17 -6.56 -5.20
C TRP A 46 -1.09 -8.04 -4.81
N VAL A 47 -0.76 -8.28 -3.54
CA VAL A 47 -0.87 -9.56 -2.84
C VAL A 47 -1.47 -9.33 -1.46
N ILE A 48 -2.14 -10.35 -0.94
CA ILE A 48 -2.60 -10.40 0.44
C ILE A 48 -1.53 -11.09 1.27
N LEU A 49 -1.17 -10.48 2.39
CA LEU A 49 -0.36 -11.13 3.42
C LEU A 49 -1.31 -11.64 4.49
N ASP A 50 -1.44 -12.96 4.59
CA ASP A 50 -2.18 -13.61 5.66
C ASP A 50 -1.28 -13.63 6.91
N GLN A 51 -1.72 -12.90 7.93
CA GLN A 51 -1.06 -12.76 9.23
C GLN A 51 -1.68 -13.73 10.25
N GLU A 52 -1.08 -13.81 11.45
CA GLU A 52 -1.69 -14.53 12.56
C GLU A 52 -3.12 -14.04 12.84
N ASN A 53 -3.95 -14.92 13.40
CA ASN A 53 -5.33 -14.62 13.79
C ASN A 53 -6.26 -14.18 12.64
N GLY A 54 -5.89 -14.49 11.39
CA GLY A 54 -6.71 -14.19 10.21
C GLY A 54 -6.72 -12.71 9.82
N MET A 55 -5.76 -11.93 10.33
CA MET A 55 -5.49 -10.57 9.87
C MET A 55 -4.91 -10.60 8.44
N LYS A 56 -5.19 -9.55 7.68
CA LYS A 56 -4.78 -9.44 6.27
C LYS A 56 -4.21 -8.07 6.00
N ASP A 57 -3.02 -8.03 5.40
CA ASP A 57 -2.42 -6.80 4.89
C ASP A 57 -2.42 -6.85 3.35
N LEU A 58 -2.59 -5.70 2.70
CA LEU A 58 -2.46 -5.57 1.25
C LEU A 58 -1.07 -5.01 0.95
N ALA A 59 -0.27 -5.76 0.20
CA ALA A 59 1.12 -5.41 -0.11
C ALA A 59 1.42 -5.46 -1.60
N ASN A 60 2.50 -4.78 -2.00
CA ASN A 60 3.01 -4.73 -3.37
C ASN A 60 4.54 -4.79 -3.37
N PHE A 61 5.08 -5.81 -4.04
CA PHE A 61 6.51 -6.15 -4.09
C PHE A 61 7.08 -5.96 -5.50
N SER A 62 6.44 -5.13 -6.34
CA SER A 62 6.88 -4.92 -7.73
C SER A 62 8.02 -3.91 -7.86
N ASN A 63 8.31 -3.15 -6.80
CA ASN A 63 9.51 -2.34 -6.75
C ASN A 63 10.69 -3.21 -6.28
N LYS A 64 11.84 -3.07 -6.95
CA LYS A 64 13.04 -3.87 -6.67
C LYS A 64 13.53 -3.71 -5.23
N ASN A 65 13.41 -2.50 -4.68
CA ASN A 65 14.05 -2.09 -3.43
C ASN A 65 13.04 -1.80 -2.31
N TYR A 66 11.74 -1.85 -2.60
CA TYR A 66 10.72 -1.33 -1.69
C TYR A 66 9.48 -2.22 -1.67
N VAL A 67 8.90 -2.38 -0.49
CA VAL A 67 7.55 -2.93 -0.30
C VAL A 67 6.60 -1.78 -0.02
N LEU A 68 5.46 -1.78 -0.70
CA LEU A 68 4.35 -0.86 -0.39
C LEU A 68 3.22 -1.65 0.27
N TYR A 69 2.83 -1.23 1.46
CA TYR A 69 1.65 -1.68 2.16
C TYR A 69 0.56 -0.62 2.06
N LEU A 70 -0.67 -1.06 1.78
CA LEU A 70 -1.85 -0.22 1.77
C LEU A 70 -2.89 -0.76 2.74
N SER A 71 -3.45 0.13 3.54
CA SER A 71 -4.60 -0.13 4.39
C SER A 71 -5.75 0.76 3.90
N LEU A 72 -6.59 0.26 2.99
CA LEU A 72 -7.64 1.05 2.34
C LEU A 72 -9.06 0.63 2.73
N ASN A 73 -9.24 -0.62 3.17
CA ASN A 73 -10.53 -1.17 3.54
C ASN A 73 -10.49 -1.69 4.97
N CYS A 74 -10.47 -0.76 5.93
CA CYS A 74 -10.41 -1.07 7.36
C CYS A 74 -11.68 -1.80 7.79
N LYS A 75 -11.54 -2.96 8.47
CA LYS A 75 -12.69 -3.60 9.11
C LYS A 75 -13.37 -2.63 10.09
N THR A 76 -14.71 -2.70 10.12
CA THR A 76 -15.69 -1.71 10.63
C THR A 76 -15.58 -1.28 12.11
N ASN A 77 -14.56 -1.70 12.84
CA ASN A 77 -14.37 -1.42 14.27
C ASN A 77 -12.99 -0.85 14.61
N SER A 78 -12.17 -0.43 13.63
CA SER A 78 -10.91 0.25 13.92
C SER A 78 -11.10 1.77 13.86
N ASP A 79 -10.86 2.46 14.98
CA ASP A 79 -10.65 3.93 15.01
C ASP A 79 -9.43 4.37 14.18
N THR A 80 -8.71 3.40 13.65
CA THR A 80 -7.53 3.55 12.82
C THR A 80 -7.89 3.93 11.38
N PRO A 81 -7.43 5.10 10.89
CA PRO A 81 -7.72 5.54 9.54
C PRO A 81 -6.90 4.76 8.49
N PRO A 82 -7.42 4.68 7.25
CA PRO A 82 -6.67 4.23 6.08
C PRO A 82 -5.26 4.83 6.00
N SER A 83 -4.31 4.03 5.54
CA SER A 83 -2.89 4.42 5.55
C SER A 83 -2.09 3.73 4.46
N PHE A 84 -0.87 4.23 4.23
CA PHE A 84 0.16 3.52 3.51
C PHE A 84 1.44 3.48 4.33
N LEU A 85 2.26 2.45 4.07
CA LEU A 85 3.63 2.33 4.52
C LEU A 85 4.47 1.89 3.32
N VAL A 86 5.58 2.58 3.08
CA VAL A 86 6.65 2.13 2.22
C VAL A 86 7.81 1.73 3.12
N GLU A 87 8.38 0.57 2.87
CA GLU A 87 9.51 0.02 3.61
C GLU A 87 10.59 -0.42 2.62
N TYR A 88 11.85 -0.09 2.88
CA TYR A 88 12.98 -0.63 2.15
C TYR A 88 13.08 -2.15 2.37
N ASN A 89 13.22 -2.92 1.30
CA ASN A 89 13.23 -4.38 1.38
C ASN A 89 14.63 -4.98 1.61
N GLY A 90 15.66 -4.18 1.82
CA GLY A 90 17.02 -4.66 2.08
C GLY A 90 17.33 -4.78 3.58
N ASN A 91 18.37 -5.54 3.91
CA ASN A 91 18.89 -5.58 5.28
C ASN A 91 19.45 -4.20 5.66
N TYR A 92 18.96 -3.64 6.77
CA TYR A 92 19.51 -2.46 7.44
C TYR A 92 21.05 -2.58 7.56
N GLY A 93 21.79 -1.64 6.96
CA GLY A 93 23.25 -1.55 7.13
C GLY A 93 24.09 -1.74 5.87
N ASP A 94 23.49 -1.68 4.68
CA ASP A 94 24.16 -1.62 3.37
C ASP A 94 24.87 -0.28 3.08
N LYS A 95 24.84 0.68 4.02
CA LYS A 95 25.64 1.93 4.02
C LYS A 95 25.31 2.89 2.87
N GLU A 96 24.18 2.73 2.18
CA GLU A 96 23.63 3.79 1.33
C GLU A 96 23.03 4.88 2.23
N TRP A 97 23.92 5.67 2.85
CA TRP A 97 23.59 6.88 3.59
C TRP A 97 22.83 7.85 2.67
N GLY A 98 21.50 7.79 2.70
CA GLY A 98 20.61 8.62 1.90
C GLY A 98 19.32 7.93 1.43
N GLY A 99 19.09 6.64 1.73
CA GLY A 99 17.84 5.94 1.41
C GLY A 99 16.60 6.51 2.12
N LEU A 100 15.42 6.34 1.51
CA LEU A 100 14.16 6.33 2.25
C LEU A 100 14.11 4.94 2.88
N ASP A 101 14.21 4.84 4.21
CA ASP A 101 14.11 3.55 4.91
C ASP A 101 12.64 3.17 5.09
N PHE A 102 11.85 4.12 5.57
CA PHE A 102 10.41 4.03 5.66
C PHE A 102 9.76 5.37 5.26
N ALA A 103 8.52 5.31 4.81
CA ALA A 103 7.66 6.48 4.67
C ALA A 103 6.20 6.05 4.83
N SER A 104 5.43 6.77 5.65
CA SER A 104 4.02 6.45 5.85
C SER A 104 3.12 7.67 5.71
N SER A 105 1.82 7.43 5.59
CA SER A 105 0.81 8.50 5.68
C SER A 105 0.77 9.19 7.05
N ARG A 106 1.44 8.61 8.06
CA ARG A 106 1.42 9.06 9.45
C ARG A 106 2.73 9.75 9.85
N SER A 107 3.82 9.50 9.14
CA SER A 107 5.10 10.17 9.33
C SER A 107 5.08 11.60 8.78
N GLY A 108 5.70 12.53 9.51
CA GLY A 108 5.91 13.92 9.08
C GLY A 108 7.21 14.14 8.29
N ASP A 109 7.85 13.06 7.84
CA ASP A 109 9.24 13.06 7.38
C ASP A 109 9.44 13.78 6.03
N PHE A 110 8.37 13.95 5.26
CA PHE A 110 8.39 14.62 3.97
C PHE A 110 7.45 15.83 3.94
N GLN A 111 7.94 16.93 3.36
CA GLN A 111 7.16 18.16 3.23
C GLN A 111 5.93 17.97 2.32
N LYS A 112 6.03 17.10 1.31
CA LYS A 112 4.94 16.74 0.40
C LYS A 112 5.10 15.30 -0.07
N ILE A 113 3.98 14.60 -0.19
CA ILE A 113 3.87 13.30 -0.85
C ILE A 113 2.80 13.39 -1.94
N SER A 114 3.18 13.18 -3.20
CA SER A 114 2.28 13.15 -4.35
C SER A 114 2.12 11.75 -4.90
N PHE A 115 0.91 11.41 -5.31
CA PHE A 115 0.55 10.13 -5.91
C PHE A 115 0.24 10.35 -7.40
N PHE A 116 0.71 9.44 -8.25
CA PHE A 116 0.44 9.46 -9.68
C PHE A 116 -0.02 8.07 -10.11
N VAL A 117 -1.12 7.99 -10.86
CA VAL A 117 -1.54 6.73 -11.50
C VAL A 117 -1.49 6.92 -13.00
N ASP A 118 -0.74 6.05 -13.67
CA ASP A 118 -0.45 6.14 -15.11
C ASP A 118 0.03 7.54 -15.53
N ALA A 119 1.00 8.08 -14.77
CA ALA A 119 1.59 9.42 -14.93
C ALA A 119 0.64 10.62 -14.71
N LYS A 120 -0.60 10.39 -14.27
CA LYS A 120 -1.52 11.47 -13.88
C LYS A 120 -1.51 11.66 -12.38
N GLU A 121 -1.27 12.90 -11.91
CA GLU A 121 -1.34 13.20 -10.48
C GLU A 121 -2.76 12.96 -9.98
N VAL A 122 -2.85 12.30 -8.83
CA VAL A 122 -4.11 12.05 -8.11
C VAL A 122 -4.00 12.69 -6.74
N GLU A 123 -5.14 13.14 -6.22
CA GLU A 123 -5.17 13.73 -4.88
C GLU A 123 -4.65 12.71 -3.86
N ASN A 124 -3.76 13.15 -2.97
CA ASN A 124 -3.28 12.31 -1.87
C ASN A 124 -4.46 11.97 -0.95
N PRO A 125 -4.92 10.71 -0.92
CA PRO A 125 -6.16 10.33 -0.25
C PRO A 125 -5.99 10.27 1.28
N PHE A 126 -4.74 10.32 1.76
CA PHE A 126 -4.39 10.22 3.17
C PHE A 126 -4.28 11.58 3.87
N VAL A 127 -4.39 12.68 3.12
CA VAL A 127 -4.41 14.06 3.67
C VAL A 127 -5.84 14.58 3.66
N LYS A 128 -6.30 15.14 4.79
CA LYS A 128 -7.69 15.61 4.96
C LYS A 128 -8.67 14.53 4.48
N MET A 129 -8.52 13.35 5.08
CA MET A 129 -9.13 12.10 4.66
C MET A 129 -10.65 12.16 4.69
N SER A 130 -11.28 11.47 3.75
CA SER A 130 -12.71 11.16 3.77
C SER A 130 -12.99 9.89 2.98
N ASP A 131 -14.08 9.19 3.33
CA ASP A 131 -14.47 7.94 2.67
C ASP A 131 -14.56 8.09 1.14
N LYS A 132 -15.09 9.22 0.68
CA LYS A 132 -15.19 9.53 -0.76
C LYS A 132 -13.82 9.61 -1.43
N LYS A 133 -12.81 10.17 -0.78
CA LYS A 133 -11.44 10.26 -1.33
C LYS A 133 -10.79 8.88 -1.38
N ILE A 134 -10.94 8.09 -0.31
CA ILE A 134 -10.43 6.72 -0.25
C ILE A 134 -11.08 5.87 -1.36
N GLU A 135 -12.41 5.92 -1.50
CA GLU A 135 -13.10 5.16 -2.55
C GLU A 135 -12.73 5.62 -3.95
N SER A 136 -12.62 6.93 -4.16
CA SER A 136 -12.13 7.45 -5.44
C SER A 136 -10.71 6.95 -5.75
N PHE A 137 -9.83 6.90 -4.76
CA PHE A 137 -8.48 6.39 -4.93
C PHE A 137 -8.46 4.89 -5.24
N LYS A 138 -9.25 4.08 -4.52
CA LYS A 138 -9.43 2.64 -4.80
C LYS A 138 -9.88 2.41 -6.25
N GLU A 139 -10.86 3.17 -6.72
CA GLU A 139 -11.34 3.09 -8.11
C GLU A 139 -10.27 3.44 -9.14
N ILE A 140 -9.41 4.42 -8.84
CA ILE A 140 -8.29 4.77 -9.71
C ILE A 140 -7.24 3.65 -9.73
N LEU A 141 -6.86 3.12 -8.56
CA LEU A 141 -5.93 1.99 -8.45
C LEU A 141 -6.44 0.75 -9.18
N LYS A 142 -7.76 0.50 -9.17
CA LYS A 142 -8.38 -0.63 -9.87
C LYS A 142 -8.24 -0.57 -11.39
N LYS A 143 -8.18 0.64 -11.95
CA LYS A 143 -8.11 0.89 -13.40
C LYS A 143 -6.70 1.15 -13.91
N GLY A 144 -5.81 1.61 -13.02
CA GLY A 144 -4.44 1.95 -13.34
C GLY A 144 -3.55 0.75 -13.62
N LYS A 145 -2.38 1.00 -14.20
CA LYS A 145 -1.33 0.00 -14.43
C LYS A 145 -0.09 0.23 -13.57
N THR A 146 0.20 1.49 -13.26
CA THR A 146 1.34 1.87 -12.43
C THR A 146 0.94 2.95 -11.43
N LEU A 147 1.32 2.74 -10.17
CA LEU A 147 1.30 3.76 -9.13
C LEU A 147 2.71 4.28 -8.92
N THR A 148 2.89 5.60 -9.02
CA THR A 148 4.13 6.28 -8.66
C THR A 148 3.89 7.19 -7.46
N ILE A 149 4.74 7.08 -6.44
CA ILE A 149 4.73 7.93 -5.25
C ILE A 149 5.99 8.79 -5.28
N LYS A 150 5.82 10.10 -5.20
CA LYS A 150 6.93 11.07 -5.15
C LYS A 150 6.98 11.72 -3.77
N PHE A 151 8.15 11.65 -3.16
CA PHE A 151 8.45 12.20 -1.84
C PHE A 151 9.31 13.45 -2.01
N TYR A 152 8.92 14.53 -1.36
CA TYR A 152 9.57 15.82 -1.53
C TYR A 152 10.04 16.38 -0.19
N ASN A 153 11.24 16.95 -0.22
CA ASN A 153 11.82 17.73 0.87
C ASN A 153 12.05 19.17 0.43
N THR A 154 12.21 20.03 1.42
CA THR A 154 12.61 21.40 1.20
C THR A 154 14.13 21.46 1.20
N GLU A 155 14.71 22.01 0.13
CA GLU A 155 16.15 22.21 0.02
C GLU A 155 16.44 23.67 -0.35
N PHE A 156 17.48 24.24 0.26
CA PHE A 156 17.91 25.59 -0.05
C PHE A 156 18.51 25.66 -1.46
N ASN A 157 17.94 26.50 -2.33
CA ASN A 157 18.47 26.77 -3.66
C ASN A 157 19.38 28.02 -3.62
N PRO A 158 20.71 27.87 -3.76
CA PRO A 158 21.64 29.00 -3.68
C PRO A 158 21.49 30.01 -4.83
N ASN A 159 20.90 29.61 -5.97
CA ASN A 159 20.69 30.51 -7.10
C ASN A 159 19.51 31.45 -6.86
N THR A 160 18.49 31.01 -6.12
CA THR A 160 17.30 31.80 -5.83
C THR A 160 17.33 32.39 -4.41
N GLY A 161 18.25 31.91 -3.56
CA GLY A 161 18.37 32.31 -2.16
C GLY A 161 17.16 31.89 -1.31
N LYS A 162 16.41 30.88 -1.76
CA LYS A 162 15.15 30.44 -1.16
C LYS A 162 15.11 28.93 -1.03
N ASP A 163 14.37 28.50 -0.03
CA ASP A 163 13.97 27.12 0.15
C ASP A 163 12.94 26.72 -0.93
N GLU A 164 13.23 25.62 -1.63
CA GLU A 164 12.40 25.10 -2.70
C GLU A 164 12.08 23.62 -2.48
N LEU A 165 10.89 23.21 -2.92
CA LEU A 165 10.50 21.81 -2.87
C LEU A 165 11.27 21.02 -3.95
N LYS A 166 12.05 20.02 -3.53
CA LYS A 166 12.82 19.12 -4.40
C LYS A 166 12.36 17.68 -4.20
N ILE A 167 12.42 16.90 -5.29
CA ILE A 167 12.13 15.45 -5.23
C ILE A 167 13.28 14.79 -4.48
N ASN A 168 12.96 14.15 -3.37
CA ASN A 168 13.91 13.31 -2.64
C ASN A 168 13.92 11.88 -3.22
N ARG A 169 12.72 11.31 -3.42
CA ARG A 169 12.53 9.95 -3.96
C ARG A 169 11.30 9.86 -4.86
N GLU A 170 11.38 8.94 -5.82
CA GLU A 170 10.28 8.54 -6.69
C GLU A 170 10.25 7.02 -6.77
N LEU A 171 9.13 6.42 -6.36
CA LEU A 171 8.94 4.98 -6.30
C LEU A 171 7.76 4.58 -7.17
N SER A 172 7.95 3.56 -8.01
CA SER A 172 6.90 3.03 -8.89
C SER A 172 6.58 1.58 -8.57
N PHE A 173 5.29 1.24 -8.65
CA PHE A 173 4.72 -0.07 -8.39
C PHE A 173 3.76 -0.45 -9.53
N GLU A 174 3.86 -1.69 -10.02
CA GLU A 174 2.88 -2.28 -10.95
C GLU A 174 1.56 -2.58 -10.21
N LEU A 175 0.41 -2.42 -10.88
CA LEU A 175 -0.93 -2.52 -10.28
C LEU A 175 -1.75 -3.74 -10.73
N LYS A 176 -1.10 -4.90 -11.02
CA LYS A 176 -1.88 -6.12 -11.30
C LYS A 176 -2.62 -6.61 -10.05
N ASN A 177 -3.54 -7.56 -10.25
CA ASN A 177 -4.42 -8.09 -9.21
C ASN A 177 -5.24 -6.99 -8.52
N SER A 178 -5.69 -6.02 -9.29
CA SER A 178 -6.32 -4.80 -8.78
C SER A 178 -7.62 -5.06 -8.01
N GLN A 179 -8.27 -6.20 -8.24
CA GLN A 179 -9.41 -6.67 -7.45
C GLN A 179 -9.12 -6.83 -5.95
N LEU A 180 -7.85 -6.97 -5.55
CA LEU A 180 -7.47 -7.11 -4.14
C LEU A 180 -7.57 -5.81 -3.34
N VAL A 181 -7.63 -4.66 -4.02
CA VAL A 181 -7.77 -3.34 -3.37
C VAL A 181 -9.06 -3.22 -2.55
N ASP A 182 -10.07 -4.05 -2.86
CA ASP A 182 -11.33 -4.12 -2.12
C ASP A 182 -11.32 -5.17 -0.99
N VAL A 183 -10.27 -5.97 -0.84
CA VAL A 183 -10.19 -6.97 0.24
C VAL A 183 -10.10 -6.24 1.59
N PRO A 184 -10.93 -6.60 2.59
CA PRO A 184 -10.82 -6.01 3.92
C PRO A 184 -9.44 -6.28 4.54
N THR A 185 -8.74 -5.21 4.90
CA THR A 185 -7.42 -5.25 5.55
C THR A 185 -7.53 -4.88 7.01
N TYR A 186 -6.55 -5.30 7.81
CA TYR A 186 -6.41 -4.83 9.17
C TYR A 186 -5.69 -3.48 9.17
N CYS A 187 -6.35 -2.43 9.65
CA CYS A 187 -5.70 -1.14 9.84
C CYS A 187 -5.06 -1.14 11.22
N LYS A 188 -3.73 -1.29 11.28
CA LYS A 188 -2.96 -1.28 12.54
C LYS A 188 -2.87 0.15 13.09
N GLU A 189 -3.05 0.33 14.39
CA GLU A 189 -2.46 1.47 15.08
C GLU A 189 -0.94 1.28 15.01
N GLU A 190 -0.24 2.21 14.37
CA GLU A 190 1.22 2.26 14.47
C GLU A 190 1.48 2.91 15.83
N ASN A 191 1.72 2.10 16.85
CA ASN A 191 2.21 2.62 18.12
C ASN A 191 3.52 3.36 17.83
N ASN A 192 3.58 4.64 18.20
CA ASN A 192 4.80 5.42 18.25
C ASN A 192 5.70 4.93 19.40
N ASP A 193 5.98 3.64 19.46
CA ASP A 193 7.00 3.10 20.35
C ASP A 193 8.34 3.43 19.69
N ALA A 194 8.73 4.69 19.88
CA ALA A 194 10.13 5.07 19.87
C ALA A 194 10.89 4.01 20.67
N VAL A 195 11.93 3.47 20.04
CA VAL A 195 12.90 2.55 20.61
C VAL A 195 13.38 3.08 21.96
N GLU A 196 12.73 2.67 23.05
CA GLU A 196 13.33 2.71 24.37
C GLU A 196 14.38 1.60 24.39
N THR A 197 15.60 2.00 24.05
CA THR A 197 16.80 1.28 24.42
C THR A 197 16.81 1.17 25.94
N SER A 198 16.38 0.02 26.47
CA SER A 198 16.74 -0.37 27.83
C SER A 198 18.25 -0.62 27.82
N VAL A 199 18.98 0.40 28.24
CA VAL A 199 20.35 0.26 28.72
C VAL A 199 20.27 -0.65 29.94
N ALA A 200 20.89 -1.81 29.83
CA ALA A 200 21.16 -2.66 30.97
C ALA A 200 22.11 -1.91 31.93
N GLU A 201 21.69 -1.81 33.20
CA GLU A 201 22.61 -1.64 34.34
C GLU A 201 22.87 -3.01 34.98
#